data_AF-A0A256HI71-F1
#
_entry.id   AF-A0A256HI71-F1
#
_cell.length_a   1.000
_cell.length_b   1.000
_cell.length_c   1.000
_cell.angle_alpha   90.00
_cell.angle_beta   90.00
_cell.angle_gamma   90.00
#
_symmetry.space_group_name_H-M   'P 1'
#
loop_
_entity.id
_entity.type
_entity.pdbx_description
1 polymer ?
#
loop_
_entity_poly.entity_id
_entity_poly.type
_entity_poly.pdbx_seq_one_letter_code
_entity_poly.pdbx_strand_id
1 'polypeptide(L)'
;MSTTSVETAANPQALVDRLPAAPGDWERNEEPGGIVEYRLSDEESPCTAAKVAVRPDILSDAAVRLVRKRGCGDAGSDTFDSIAAATDAVSRELRHVLAAVGDDQPR
;
A
#
# COMPACT_ATOMS: atom_id res chain seq x y z
N MET A 1 -26.60 -8.60 -14.64
CA MET A 1 -25.81 -7.38 -14.90
C MET A 1 -25.51 -6.77 -13.56
N SER A 2 -24.25 -6.80 -13.12
CA SER A 2 -23.83 -6.16 -11.88
C SER A 2 -22.91 -5.02 -12.26
N THR A 3 -23.46 -3.81 -12.30
CA THR A 3 -22.67 -2.57 -12.34
C THR A 3 -22.07 -2.37 -10.96
N THR A 4 -21.11 -3.21 -10.59
CA THR A 4 -20.58 -3.20 -9.22
C THR A 4 -19.51 -2.12 -9.10
N SER A 5 -19.89 -1.04 -8.43
CA SER A 5 -19.06 -0.19 -7.56
C SER A 5 -17.98 0.71 -8.18
N VAL A 6 -18.23 1.30 -9.36
CA VAL A 6 -17.43 2.47 -9.81
C VAL A 6 -17.80 3.74 -9.04
N GLU A 7 -19.03 3.85 -8.51
CA GLU A 7 -19.51 5.07 -7.82
C GLU A 7 -18.71 5.40 -6.55
N THR A 8 -18.20 4.40 -5.84
CA THR A 8 -17.50 4.59 -4.55
C THR A 8 -15.99 4.62 -4.68
N ALA A 9 -15.45 4.08 -5.78
CA ALA A 9 -14.01 4.01 -6.02
C ALA A 9 -13.37 5.41 -5.95
N ALA A 10 -12.25 5.51 -5.24
CA ALA A 10 -11.52 6.77 -5.14
C ALA A 10 -11.05 7.26 -6.51
N ASN A 11 -11.04 8.59 -6.71
CA ASN A 11 -10.41 9.18 -7.87
C ASN A 11 -8.91 8.80 -7.89
N PRO A 12 -8.40 8.19 -8.98
CA PRO A 12 -7.02 7.70 -9.06
C PRO A 12 -5.96 8.76 -8.77
N GLN A 13 -6.10 9.96 -9.36
CA GLN A 13 -5.12 11.03 -9.18
C GLN A 13 -5.19 11.59 -7.76
N ALA A 14 -6.39 11.79 -7.21
CA ALA A 14 -6.56 12.26 -5.85
C ALA A 14 -5.96 11.28 -4.82
N LEU A 15 -6.00 9.97 -5.09
CA LEU A 15 -5.36 8.96 -4.25
C LEU A 15 -3.82 9.10 -4.31
N VAL A 16 -3.26 9.16 -5.52
CA VAL A 16 -1.81 9.32 -5.74
C VAL A 16 -1.28 10.58 -5.03
N ASP A 17 -1.96 11.71 -5.19
CA ASP A 17 -1.55 13.02 -4.64
C ASP A 17 -1.61 13.06 -3.10
N ARG A 18 -2.47 12.25 -2.49
CA ARG A 18 -2.69 12.24 -1.03
C ARG A 18 -1.88 11.20 -0.29
N LEU A 19 -1.36 10.19 -0.98
CA LEU A 19 -0.54 9.16 -0.36
C LEU A 19 0.83 9.71 0.05
N PRO A 20 1.40 9.24 1.17
CA PRO A 20 2.64 9.82 1.70
C PRO A 20 3.82 9.56 0.76
N ALA A 21 4.85 10.39 0.85
CA ALA A 21 6.15 10.03 0.29
C ALA A 21 6.70 8.76 0.96
N ALA A 22 7.60 8.05 0.29
CA ALA A 22 8.24 6.87 0.84
C ALA A 22 9.14 7.27 2.03
N PRO A 23 8.96 6.69 3.24
CA PRO A 23 9.84 6.98 4.37
C PRO A 23 11.08 6.07 4.35
N GLY A 24 12.26 6.62 4.67
CA GLY A 24 13.49 5.83 4.81
C GLY A 24 13.83 5.06 3.53
N ASP A 25 14.10 3.76 3.67
CA ASP A 25 14.52 2.88 2.57
C ASP A 25 13.36 2.34 1.72
N TRP A 26 12.13 2.78 2.00
CA TRP A 26 11.02 2.47 1.12
C TRP A 26 11.20 3.17 -0.23
N GLU A 27 10.98 2.44 -1.31
CA GLU A 27 10.82 2.98 -2.65
C GLU A 27 9.33 3.15 -2.94
N ARG A 28 8.92 4.29 -3.50
CA ARG A 28 7.53 4.54 -3.92
C ARG A 28 7.47 4.60 -5.45
N ASN A 29 6.61 3.78 -6.03
CA ASN A 29 6.35 3.71 -7.46
C ASN A 29 4.88 3.97 -7.74
N GLU A 30 4.60 4.71 -8.81
CA GLU A 30 3.25 4.99 -9.28
C GLU A 30 3.02 4.19 -10.57
N GLU A 31 1.96 3.41 -10.57
CA GLU A 31 1.56 2.57 -11.69
C GLU A 31 0.27 3.12 -12.32
N PRO A 32 0.03 2.84 -13.61
CA PRO A 32 -1.19 3.27 -14.30
C PRO A 32 -2.47 2.88 -13.55
N GLY A 33 -3.46 3.77 -13.56
CA GLY A 33 -4.74 3.55 -12.87
C GLY A 33 -4.78 3.99 -11.40
N GLY A 34 -3.78 4.76 -10.95
CA GLY A 34 -3.71 5.30 -9.58
C GLY A 34 -3.30 4.27 -8.55
N ILE A 35 -2.53 3.26 -8.97
CA ILE A 35 -1.94 2.29 -8.05
C ILE A 35 -0.62 2.88 -7.57
N VAL A 36 -0.42 2.91 -6.25
CA VAL A 36 0.85 3.31 -5.64
C VAL A 36 1.42 2.11 -4.91
N GLU A 37 2.64 1.73 -5.25
CA GLU A 37 3.37 0.66 -4.60
C GLU A 37 4.53 1.23 -3.77
N TYR A 38 4.56 0.85 -2.50
CA TYR A 38 5.73 1.01 -1.64
C TYR A 38 6.45 -0.33 -1.58
N ARG A 39 7.74 -0.35 -1.87
CA ARG A 39 8.58 -1.54 -1.81
C ARG A 39 9.76 -1.31 -0.88
N LEU A 40 10.00 -2.26 0.02
CA LEU A 40 11.21 -2.34 0.83
C LEU A 40 11.97 -3.58 0.38
N SER A 41 13.12 -3.38 -0.25
CA SER A 41 13.94 -4.45 -0.80
C SER A 41 14.62 -5.25 0.31
N ASP A 42 14.94 -6.51 0.02
CA ASP A 42 15.75 -7.39 0.87
C ASP A 42 16.95 -7.81 0.02
N GLU A 43 18.16 -7.53 0.49
CA GLU A 43 19.39 -7.86 -0.25
C GLU A 43 19.79 -9.34 -0.10
N GLU A 44 19.28 -10.01 0.93
CA GLU A 44 19.61 -11.41 1.24
C GLU A 44 18.61 -12.40 0.63
N SER A 45 17.49 -11.90 0.10
CA SER A 45 16.40 -12.70 -0.47
C SER A 45 16.00 -12.21 -1.86
N PRO A 46 15.62 -13.11 -2.78
CA PRO A 46 15.00 -12.70 -4.05
C PRO A 46 13.61 -12.06 -3.85
N CYS A 47 13.05 -12.15 -2.65
CA CYS A 47 11.77 -11.55 -2.30
C CYS A 47 11.95 -10.14 -1.71
N THR A 48 10.85 -9.41 -1.54
CA THR A 48 10.88 -8.08 -0.91
C THR A 48 10.81 -8.25 0.61
N ALA A 49 11.52 -7.44 1.39
CA ALA A 49 11.33 -7.42 2.84
C ALA A 49 9.86 -7.10 3.16
N ALA A 50 9.30 -6.10 2.48
CA ALA A 50 7.88 -5.81 2.50
C ALA A 50 7.40 -5.04 1.25
N LYS A 51 6.11 -5.19 0.92
CA LYS A 51 5.43 -4.38 -0.08
C LYS A 51 4.07 -3.92 0.41
N VAL A 52 3.70 -2.68 0.13
CA VAL A 52 2.35 -2.15 0.33
C VAL A 52 1.85 -1.59 -1.00
N ALA A 53 0.81 -2.20 -1.57
CA ALA A 53 0.15 -1.71 -2.77
C ALA A 53 -1.18 -1.08 -2.42
N VAL A 54 -1.41 0.15 -2.86
CA VAL A 54 -2.61 0.94 -2.58
C VAL A 54 -3.28 1.30 -3.90
N ARG A 55 -4.59 1.08 -4.02
CA ARG A 55 -5.31 1.33 -5.27
C ARG A 55 -6.77 1.73 -5.03
N PRO A 56 -7.42 2.41 -5.97
CA PRO A 56 -8.88 2.55 -5.95
C PRO A 56 -9.53 1.16 -5.92
N ASP A 57 -10.55 0.98 -5.08
CA ASP A 57 -11.31 -0.27 -5.05
C ASP A 57 -12.48 -0.19 -6.04
N ILE A 58 -12.30 -0.83 -7.20
CA ILE A 58 -13.31 -0.89 -8.27
C ILE A 58 -14.16 -2.17 -8.22
N LEU A 59 -13.95 -3.02 -7.20
CA LEU A 59 -14.56 -4.36 -7.12
C LEU A 59 -15.52 -4.49 -5.93
N SER A 60 -15.59 -3.48 -5.07
CA SER A 60 -16.42 -3.45 -3.86
C SER A 60 -16.89 -2.03 -3.56
N ASP A 61 -17.74 -1.87 -2.55
CA ASP A 61 -18.31 -0.57 -2.15
C ASP A 61 -17.34 0.32 -1.35
N ALA A 62 -16.09 -0.12 -1.16
CA ALA A 62 -15.03 0.68 -0.57
C ALA A 62 -14.45 1.69 -1.58
N ALA A 63 -13.73 2.69 -1.09
CA ALA A 63 -13.03 3.66 -1.94
C ALA A 63 -11.62 3.20 -2.33
N VAL A 64 -10.90 2.60 -1.39
CA VAL A 64 -9.47 2.25 -1.53
C VAL A 64 -9.22 0.85 -1.00
N ARG A 65 -8.36 0.10 -1.67
CA ARG A 65 -7.82 -1.18 -1.23
C ARG A 65 -6.33 -1.09 -0.97
N LEU A 66 -5.90 -1.70 0.12
CA LEU A 66 -4.51 -1.87 0.49
C LEU A 66 -4.18 -3.36 0.52
N VAL A 67 -3.07 -3.77 -0.12
CA VAL A 67 -2.57 -5.15 -0.11
C VAL A 67 -1.14 -5.15 0.40
N ARG A 68 -0.83 -6.03 1.36
CA ARG A 68 0.50 -6.16 1.96
C ARG A 68 1.16 -7.46 1.54
N LYS A 69 2.48 -7.41 1.37
CA LYS A 69 3.36 -8.58 1.29
C LYS A 69 4.51 -8.44 2.27
N ARG A 70 4.99 -9.58 2.78
CA ARG A 70 6.16 -9.70 3.66
C ARG A 70 6.98 -10.89 3.17
N GLY A 71 8.26 -10.68 2.89
CA GLY A 71 9.06 -11.71 2.24
C GLY A 71 8.38 -12.19 0.94
N CYS A 72 8.31 -13.52 0.79
CA CYS A 72 7.69 -14.15 -0.36
C CYS A 72 6.16 -14.34 -0.23
N GLY A 73 5.55 -13.95 0.90
CA GLY A 73 4.16 -14.24 1.24
C GLY A 73 3.23 -13.03 1.20
N ASP A 74 1.93 -13.30 1.08
CA ASP A 74 0.88 -12.30 1.27
C ASP A 74 0.68 -12.03 2.76
N ALA A 75 0.61 -10.75 3.14
CA ALA A 75 0.45 -10.29 4.51
C ALA A 75 -0.91 -9.61 4.74
N GLY A 76 -1.91 -10.02 3.97
CA GLY A 76 -3.30 -9.58 4.09
C GLY A 76 -3.63 -8.31 3.31
N SER A 77 -4.91 -7.93 3.36
CA SER A 77 -5.46 -6.77 2.66
C SER A 77 -6.55 -6.09 3.48
N ASP A 78 -6.64 -4.78 3.38
CA ASP A 78 -7.68 -3.96 4.00
C ASP A 78 -8.40 -3.13 2.93
N THR A 79 -9.64 -2.72 3.24
CA THR A 79 -10.43 -1.79 2.43
C THR A 79 -10.84 -0.58 3.25
N PHE A 80 -10.91 0.59 2.63
CA PHE A 80 -11.21 1.85 3.29
C PHE A 80 -12.27 2.64 2.52
N ASP A 81 -13.20 3.26 3.24
CA ASP A 81 -14.28 4.05 2.65
C ASP A 81 -13.84 5.47 2.25
N SER A 82 -12.58 5.85 2.52
CA SER A 82 -12.05 7.16 2.14
C SER A 82 -10.53 7.14 1.91
N ILE A 83 -10.07 8.07 1.07
CA ILE A 83 -8.64 8.32 0.83
C ILE A 83 -7.93 8.70 2.14
N ALA A 84 -8.57 9.50 3.00
CA ALA A 84 -7.98 9.95 4.26
C ALA A 84 -7.67 8.77 5.20
N ALA A 85 -8.63 7.87 5.40
CA ALA A 85 -8.43 6.67 6.22
C ALA A 85 -7.33 5.76 5.65
N ALA A 86 -7.29 5.60 4.33
CA ALA A 86 -6.25 4.83 3.65
C ALA A 86 -4.86 5.46 3.82
N THR A 87 -4.71 6.77 3.59
CA THR A 87 -3.43 7.50 3.77
C THR A 87 -2.89 7.36 5.18
N ASP A 88 -3.76 7.47 6.19
CA ASP A 88 -3.40 7.29 7.59
C ASP A 88 -2.94 5.87 7.90
N ALA A 89 -3.64 4.86 7.37
CA ALA A 89 -3.27 3.45 7.53
C ALA A 89 -1.93 3.14 6.86
N VAL A 90 -1.73 3.59 5.62
CA VAL A 90 -0.47 3.44 4.88
C VAL A 90 0.68 4.08 5.66
N SER A 91 0.51 5.31 6.13
CA SER A 91 1.55 6.02 6.88
C SER A 91 1.95 5.29 8.17
N ARG A 92 1.00 4.63 8.85
CA ARG A 92 1.29 3.82 10.04
C ARG A 92 2.00 2.53 9.67
N GLU A 93 1.52 1.83 8.64
CA GLU A 93 2.10 0.56 8.17
C GLU A 93 3.56 0.73 7.75
N LEU A 94 3.87 1.72 6.91
CA LEU A 94 5.23 1.94 6.41
C LEU A 94 6.21 2.17 7.56
N ARG A 95 5.84 2.98 8.56
CA ARG A 95 6.66 3.23 9.75
C ARG A 95 6.79 1.98 10.63
N HIS A 96 5.69 1.26 10.83
CA HIS A 96 5.68 0.05 11.65
C HIS A 96 6.60 -1.04 11.06
N VAL A 97 6.50 -1.26 9.76
CA VAL A 97 7.36 -2.22 9.06
C VAL A 97 8.82 -1.80 9.12
N LEU A 98 9.12 -0.52 8.88
CA LEU A 98 10.50 -0.04 8.86
C LEU A 98 11.15 -0.18 10.24
N ALA A 99 10.41 0.10 11.32
CA ALA A 99 10.87 -0.15 12.69
C ALA A 99 11.12 -1.65 12.94
N ALA A 100 10.19 -2.51 12.53
CA ALA A 100 10.32 -3.95 12.71
C ALA A 100 11.51 -4.57 11.96
N VAL A 101 11.82 -4.09 10.75
CA VAL A 101 12.98 -4.56 9.99
C VAL A 101 14.29 -4.01 10.57
N GLY A 102 14.30 -2.74 11.01
CA GLY A 102 15.49 -2.14 11.63
C GLY A 102 15.88 -2.76 12.98
N ASP A 103 14.91 -3.32 13.72
CA ASP A 103 15.17 -4.05 14.97
C ASP A 103 15.66 -5.50 14.74
N ASP A 104 15.46 -6.07 13.55
CA ASP A 104 15.84 -7.47 13.22
C ASP A 104 17.29 -7.58 12.69
N GLN A 105 17.90 -6.47 12.26
CA GLN A 105 19.33 -6.45 11.87
C GLN A 105 20.25 -6.42 13.11
N PRO A 106 21.20 -7.37 13.27
CA PRO A 106 22.18 -7.27 14.34
C PRO A 106 23.09 -6.05 14.11
N ARG A 107 23.24 -5.22 15.14
CA ARG A 107 24.18 -4.08 15.16
C ARG A 107 25.63 -4.50 15.03
#